data_AF-A0A381W1C9-F1
#
_entry.id   AF-A0A381W1C9-F1
#
_cell.length_a   1.000
_cell.length_b   1.000
_cell.length_c   1.000
_cell.angle_alpha   90.00
_cell.angle_beta   90.00
_cell.angle_gamma   90.00
#
_symmetry.space_group_name_H-M   'P 1'
#
loop_
_entity.id
_entity.type
_entity.pdbx_description
1 polymer ?
#
loop_
_entity_poly.entity_id
_entity_poly.type
_entity_poly.pdbx_seq_one_letter_code
_entity_poly.pdbx_strand_id
1 'polypeptide(L)'
;MKNKPLITIPLSSLSYDQERWEPDHEREEKIFDSLNYIKISAPRELPNFSYGIEIKDSSMSTYFGRNTVAIFSKSDLPAQDNIFFVGLKRKPPFIGKLLKNESEVEGLQRKTFMTPTPLHVPESKTSPIADSLHHNLIFKALSQPQGTRFIQQSNICWRHPLIYVHTQE
;
A
#
# COMPACT_ATOMS: atom_id res chain seq x y z
N MET A 1 -20.72 -22.76 21.24
CA MET A 1 -19.83 -21.78 20.58
C MET A 1 -19.36 -22.40 19.28
N LYS A 2 -19.63 -21.80 18.11
CA LYS A 2 -19.10 -22.34 16.84
C LYS A 2 -17.59 -22.05 16.82
N ASN A 3 -16.76 -23.08 16.73
CA ASN A 3 -15.32 -22.91 16.55
C ASN A 3 -15.10 -22.05 15.30
N LYS A 4 -14.36 -20.94 15.45
CA LYS A 4 -14.00 -20.10 14.31
C LYS A 4 -13.16 -20.96 13.35
N PRO A 5 -13.46 -20.97 12.05
CA PRO A 5 -12.68 -21.76 11.10
C PRO A 5 -11.22 -21.28 11.11
N LEU A 6 -10.30 -22.24 11.23
CA LEU A 6 -8.87 -21.99 11.08
C LEU A 6 -8.53 -22.01 9.58
N ILE A 7 -7.87 -20.95 9.11
CA ILE A 7 -7.47 -20.79 7.72
C ILE A 7 -5.94 -20.85 7.67
N THR A 8 -5.39 -21.60 6.71
CA THR A 8 -3.96 -21.65 6.45
C THR A 8 -3.63 -20.70 5.31
N ILE A 9 -2.73 -19.74 5.54
CA ILE A 9 -2.28 -18.79 4.51
C ILE A 9 -0.75 -18.78 4.41
N PRO A 10 -0.17 -18.43 3.25
CA PRO A 10 1.26 -18.19 3.13
C PRO A 10 1.71 -17.08 4.09
N LEU A 11 2.93 -17.20 4.62
CA LEU A 11 3.52 -16.24 5.56
C LEU A 11 4.91 -15.81 5.07
N SER A 12 5.05 -14.51 4.85
CA SER A 12 6.34 -13.88 4.55
C SER A 12 6.79 -12.98 5.69
N SER A 13 8.09 -12.72 5.77
CA SER A 13 8.65 -11.70 6.68
C SER A 13 9.21 -10.54 5.85
N LEU A 14 8.95 -9.32 6.30
CA LEU A 14 9.47 -8.13 5.66
C LEU A 14 10.85 -7.81 6.25
N SER A 15 11.91 -7.99 5.46
CA SER A 15 13.24 -7.43 5.75
C SER A 15 13.48 -6.24 4.82
N TYR A 16 13.98 -5.16 5.40
CA TYR A 16 14.35 -3.93 4.69
C TYR A 16 15.84 -3.89 4.31
N ASP A 17 16.57 -4.99 4.48
CA ASP A 17 18.01 -5.02 4.21
C ASP A 17 18.31 -4.71 2.74
N GLN A 18 19.20 -3.74 2.54
CA GLN A 18 19.45 -3.07 1.27
C GLN A 18 20.14 -3.96 0.24
N GLU A 19 20.91 -4.98 0.68
CA GLU A 19 21.65 -5.91 -0.17
C GLU A 19 20.76 -6.86 -0.99
N ARG A 20 19.44 -6.90 -0.72
CA ARG A 20 18.52 -7.87 -1.33
C ARG A 20 17.88 -7.40 -2.64
N TRP A 21 17.96 -6.11 -2.98
CA TRP A 21 17.13 -5.46 -3.99
C TRP A 21 17.92 -5.10 -5.27
N GLU A 22 18.37 -6.13 -5.99
CA GLU A 22 18.95 -5.99 -7.34
C GLU A 22 17.88 -5.72 -8.41
N PRO A 23 18.25 -5.11 -9.56
CA PRO A 23 17.32 -4.48 -10.51
C PRO A 23 16.49 -5.42 -11.39
N ASP A 24 16.60 -6.75 -11.24
CA ASP A 24 15.91 -7.70 -12.11
C ASP A 24 14.46 -7.99 -11.68
N HIS A 25 13.56 -7.88 -12.66
CA HIS A 25 12.12 -8.12 -12.55
C HIS A 25 11.76 -9.49 -11.93
N GLU A 26 12.66 -10.47 -12.01
CA GLU A 26 12.45 -11.84 -11.51
C GLU A 26 12.42 -11.96 -9.97
N ARG A 27 12.90 -10.96 -9.21
CA ARG A 27 12.84 -11.02 -7.73
C ARG A 27 11.59 -10.38 -7.13
N GLU A 28 10.77 -9.65 -7.91
CA GLU A 28 9.53 -9.05 -7.42
C GLU A 28 8.53 -10.13 -6.92
N GLU A 29 8.58 -11.33 -7.50
CA GLU A 29 7.74 -12.48 -7.09
C GLU A 29 8.33 -13.27 -5.91
N LYS A 30 9.64 -13.19 -5.65
CA LYS A 30 10.31 -13.98 -4.60
C LYS A 30 9.91 -13.62 -3.17
N ILE A 31 9.31 -12.45 -2.95
CA ILE A 31 8.70 -12.10 -1.64
C ILE A 31 7.51 -13.03 -1.34
N PHE A 32 6.84 -13.53 -2.38
CA PHE A 32 5.68 -14.41 -2.30
C PHE A 32 6.03 -15.90 -2.38
N ASP A 33 7.28 -16.24 -2.71
CA ASP A 33 7.79 -17.63 -2.74
C ASP A 33 8.12 -18.17 -1.33
N SER A 34 7.30 -17.83 -0.34
CA SER A 34 7.46 -18.37 1.01
C SER A 34 6.90 -19.79 1.08
N LEU A 35 7.74 -20.76 1.43
CA LEU A 35 7.30 -22.11 1.85
C LEU A 35 6.71 -22.12 3.27
N ASN A 36 6.66 -20.96 3.93
CA ASN A 36 6.14 -20.82 5.27
C ASN A 36 4.64 -20.52 5.22
N TYR A 37 3.89 -21.13 6.12
CA TYR A 37 2.45 -20.96 6.25
C TYR A 37 2.10 -20.73 7.72
N ILE A 38 1.01 -20.01 7.94
CA ILE A 38 0.44 -19.79 9.27
C ILE A 38 -1.02 -20.19 9.28
N LYS A 39 -1.45 -20.79 10.40
CA LYS A 39 -2.86 -21.01 10.71
C LYS A 39 -3.38 -19.84 11.52
N ILE A 40 -4.47 -19.25 11.08
CA ILE A 40 -5.07 -18.08 11.70
C ILE A 40 -6.56 -18.30 11.92
N SER A 41 -7.09 -17.65 12.95
CA SER A 41 -8.53 -17.51 13.14
C SER A 41 -8.98 -16.18 12.55
N ALA A 42 -9.65 -16.22 11.40
CA ALA A 42 -10.18 -15.02 10.75
C ALA A 42 -11.66 -14.82 11.13
N PRO A 43 -12.11 -13.56 11.32
CA PRO A 43 -13.51 -13.28 11.62
C PRO A 43 -14.45 -13.50 10.42
N ARG A 44 -13.90 -13.58 9.21
CA ARG A 44 -14.60 -13.72 7.92
C ARG A 44 -13.75 -14.56 6.97
N GLU A 45 -14.36 -15.06 5.90
CA GLU A 45 -13.62 -15.66 4.80
C GLU A 45 -12.62 -14.66 4.21
N LEU A 46 -11.40 -15.13 3.97
CA LEU A 46 -10.36 -14.31 3.37
C LEU A 46 -10.47 -14.36 1.84
N PRO A 47 -10.21 -13.23 1.15
CA PRO A 47 -10.13 -13.22 -0.30
C PRO A 47 -9.13 -14.23 -0.83
N ASN A 48 -9.33 -14.69 -2.06
CA ASN A 48 -8.34 -15.50 -2.76
C ASN A 48 -6.99 -14.76 -2.81
N PHE A 49 -5.90 -15.53 -2.78
CA PHE A 49 -4.53 -15.01 -2.79
C PHE A 49 -4.20 -14.09 -1.60
N SER A 50 -4.84 -14.31 -0.45
CA SER A 50 -4.45 -13.68 0.81
C SER A 50 -3.17 -14.30 1.38
N TYR A 51 -2.33 -13.47 1.98
CA TYR A 51 -1.07 -13.89 2.59
C TYR A 51 -0.73 -12.99 3.79
N GLY A 52 0.05 -13.52 4.73
CA GLY A 52 0.47 -12.83 5.93
C GLY A 52 1.85 -12.21 5.78
N ILE A 53 2.04 -11.05 6.41
CA ILE A 53 3.35 -10.45 6.64
C ILE A 53 3.56 -10.34 8.16
N GLU A 54 4.62 -10.99 8.63
CA GLU A 54 5.06 -10.84 10.01
C GLU A 54 5.69 -9.45 10.22
N ILE A 55 5.11 -8.66 11.12
CA ILE A 55 5.58 -7.31 11.43
C ILE A 55 6.65 -7.39 12.52
N LYS A 56 7.93 -7.40 12.10
CA LYS A 56 9.08 -7.41 13.02
C LYS A 56 9.57 -6.01 13.41
N ASP A 57 9.17 -5.00 12.65
CA ASP A 57 9.58 -3.62 12.88
C ASP A 57 8.84 -3.03 14.09
N SER A 58 9.59 -2.76 15.17
CA SER A 58 9.05 -2.19 16.39
C SER A 58 8.35 -0.84 16.20
N SER A 59 8.74 -0.05 15.19
CA SER A 59 8.11 1.24 14.89
C SER A 59 6.65 1.08 14.45
N MET A 60 6.34 -0.04 13.78
CA MET A 60 4.99 -0.39 13.33
C MET A 60 4.11 -0.99 14.43
N SER A 61 4.71 -1.38 15.57
CA SER A 61 3.95 -1.97 16.69
C SER A 61 2.95 -1.00 17.31
N THR A 62 3.17 0.31 17.16
CA THR A 62 2.20 1.34 17.57
C THR A 62 0.88 1.26 16.80
N TYR A 63 0.94 0.77 15.56
CA TYR A 63 -0.24 0.61 14.71
C TYR A 63 -0.83 -0.79 14.80
N PHE A 64 -0.01 -1.82 14.58
CA PHE A 64 -0.49 -3.20 14.48
C PHE A 64 -0.59 -3.92 15.82
N GLY A 65 0.10 -3.42 16.86
CA GLY A 65 0.34 -4.15 18.11
C GLY A 65 1.63 -4.96 18.06
N ARG A 66 1.90 -5.69 19.14
CA ARG A 66 3.03 -6.63 19.21
C ARG A 66 2.56 -8.03 18.76
N ASN A 67 3.48 -8.82 18.21
CA ASN A 67 3.23 -10.20 17.80
C ASN A 67 2.05 -10.34 16.84
N THR A 68 1.98 -9.46 15.84
CA THR A 68 0.88 -9.43 14.89
C THR A 68 1.33 -9.76 13.48
N VAL A 69 0.47 -10.48 12.77
CA VAL A 69 0.58 -10.75 11.34
C VAL A 69 -0.43 -9.89 10.61
N ALA A 70 0.06 -9.02 9.72
CA ALA A 70 -0.78 -8.22 8.84
C ALA A 70 -1.15 -9.05 7.62
N ILE A 71 -2.44 -9.21 7.34
CA ILE A 71 -2.94 -10.00 6.22
C ILE A 71 -3.26 -9.08 5.06
N PHE A 72 -2.61 -9.33 3.93
CA PHE A 72 -2.82 -8.61 2.68
C PHE A 72 -3.43 -9.54 1.62
N SER A 73 -4.05 -8.97 0.60
CA SER A 73 -4.53 -9.72 -0.56
C SER A 73 -4.00 -9.12 -1.86
N LYS A 74 -3.80 -9.96 -2.88
CA LYS A 74 -3.51 -9.51 -4.25
C LYS A 74 -4.76 -8.99 -5.01
N SER A 75 -5.93 -8.99 -4.36
CA SER A 75 -7.20 -8.56 -4.96
C SER A 75 -7.39 -7.04 -4.86
N ASP A 76 -8.15 -6.46 -5.78
CA ASP A 76 -8.51 -5.03 -5.81
C ASP A 76 -9.64 -4.67 -4.81
N LEU A 77 -9.55 -5.18 -3.59
CA LEU A 77 -10.52 -4.90 -2.54
C LEU A 77 -10.17 -3.59 -1.80
N PRO A 78 -11.16 -2.92 -1.19
CA PRO A 78 -10.90 -1.79 -0.31
C PRO A 78 -9.95 -2.19 0.82
N ALA A 79 -8.90 -1.39 1.02
CA ALA A 79 -7.95 -1.59 2.10
C ALA A 79 -8.54 -1.17 3.45
N GLN A 80 -8.39 -2.03 4.46
CA GLN A 80 -8.65 -1.67 5.84
C GLN A 80 -7.76 -0.48 6.22
N ASP A 81 -8.39 0.56 6.77
CA ASP A 81 -7.76 1.82 7.19
C ASP A 81 -6.94 2.54 6.10
N ASN A 82 -7.23 2.25 4.82
CA ASN A 82 -6.46 2.69 3.66
C ASN A 82 -4.98 2.24 3.70
N ILE A 83 -4.67 1.10 4.31
CA ILE A 83 -3.31 0.58 4.41
C ILE A 83 -3.00 -0.40 3.30
N PHE A 84 -1.85 -0.20 2.67
CA PHE A 84 -1.38 -1.02 1.58
C PHE A 84 0.03 -1.53 1.87
N PHE A 85 0.31 -2.75 1.43
CA PHE A 85 1.67 -3.16 1.14
C PHE A 85 1.99 -2.74 -0.29
N VAL A 86 3.00 -1.90 -0.46
CA VAL A 86 3.30 -1.21 -1.71
C VAL A 86 4.64 -1.70 -2.24
N GLY A 87 4.61 -2.30 -3.43
CA GLY A 87 5.79 -2.67 -4.20
C GLY A 87 6.23 -1.53 -5.10
N LEU A 88 7.52 -1.21 -5.05
CA LEU A 88 8.11 -0.13 -5.83
C LEU A 88 9.16 -0.67 -6.79
N LYS A 89 9.27 -0.05 -7.97
CA LYS A 89 10.36 -0.34 -8.90
C LYS A 89 11.70 -0.02 -8.24
N ARG A 90 12.59 -1.01 -8.21
CA ARG A 90 14.00 -0.87 -7.75
C ARG A 90 14.15 -0.32 -6.33
N LYS A 91 13.13 -0.49 -5.48
CA LYS A 91 13.15 -0.05 -4.08
C LYS A 91 12.50 -1.11 -3.21
N PRO A 92 12.90 -1.24 -1.93
CA PRO A 92 12.24 -2.16 -1.02
C PRO A 92 10.75 -1.80 -0.90
N PRO A 93 9.86 -2.81 -0.86
CA PRO A 93 8.45 -2.58 -0.62
C PRO A 93 8.25 -2.04 0.80
N PHE A 94 7.15 -1.35 1.03
CA PHE A 94 6.84 -0.79 2.34
C PHE A 94 5.35 -0.89 2.65
N ILE A 95 5.02 -0.85 3.94
CA ILE A 95 3.62 -0.77 4.39
C ILE A 95 3.32 0.69 4.68
N GLY A 96 2.26 1.21 4.07
CA GLY A 96 1.88 2.61 4.20
C GLY A 96 0.39 2.83 4.15
N LYS A 97 -0.05 3.88 4.84
CA LYS A 97 -1.42 4.39 4.75
C LYS A 97 -1.52 5.39 3.60
N LEU A 98 -2.41 5.13 2.65
CA LEU A 98 -2.70 6.06 1.57
C LEU A 98 -3.47 7.27 2.14
N LEU A 99 -2.90 8.46 1.95
CA LEU A 99 -3.48 9.73 2.41
C LEU A 99 -4.24 10.44 1.29
N LYS A 100 -3.69 10.42 0.08
CA LYS A 100 -4.29 11.05 -1.09
C LYS A 100 -3.91 10.29 -2.35
N ASN A 101 -4.90 10.14 -3.23
CA ASN A 101 -4.72 9.66 -4.58
C ASN A 101 -4.98 10.81 -5.56
N GLU A 102 -3.93 11.39 -6.14
CA GLU A 102 -4.10 12.49 -7.11
C GLU A 102 -4.56 12.02 -8.49
N SER A 103 -4.63 10.70 -8.73
CA SER A 103 -5.22 10.13 -9.97
C SER A 103 -6.75 10.06 -9.92
N GLU A 104 -7.34 10.08 -8.72
CA GLU A 104 -8.78 10.21 -8.60
C GLU A 104 -9.14 11.65 -8.91
N VAL A 105 -9.81 11.86 -10.05
CA VAL A 105 -10.35 13.16 -10.42
C VAL A 105 -11.29 13.58 -9.29
N GLU A 106 -10.84 14.53 -8.47
CA GLU A 106 -11.67 15.20 -7.46
C GLU A 106 -12.81 15.92 -8.21
N GLY A 107 -13.90 15.18 -8.42
CA GLY A 107 -15.07 15.66 -9.13
C GLY A 107 -15.77 16.76 -8.34
N LEU A 108 -15.83 17.95 -8.95
CA LEU A 108 -17.07 18.68 -9.16
C LEU A 108 -17.65 19.55 -8.02
N GLN A 109 -16.87 20.04 -7.06
CA GLN A 109 -17.35 21.10 -6.15
C GLN A 109 -16.29 22.17 -5.80
N ARG A 110 -15.79 22.89 -6.80
CA ARG A 110 -15.27 24.25 -6.55
C ARG A 110 -16.36 25.25 -6.93
N LYS A 111 -17.05 25.82 -5.93
CA LYS A 111 -17.86 27.03 -6.10
C LYS A 111 -16.92 28.18 -6.45
N THR A 112 -16.88 28.56 -7.72
CA THR A 112 -16.23 29.79 -8.16
C THR A 112 -17.19 30.96 -7.95
N PHE A 113 -16.91 31.80 -6.96
CA PHE A 113 -17.44 33.16 -6.95
C PHE A 113 -16.70 33.94 -8.04
N MET A 114 -17.41 34.29 -9.11
CA MET A 114 -16.85 35.07 -10.22
C MET A 114 -16.65 36.53 -9.82
N THR A 115 -15.44 37.04 -10.05
CA THR A 115 -15.24 38.42 -10.51
C THR A 115 -14.29 38.33 -11.72
N PRO A 116 -14.68 38.74 -12.94
CA PRO A 116 -13.82 38.60 -14.10
C PRO A 116 -12.79 39.74 -14.11
N THR A 117 -11.54 39.44 -13.75
CA THR A 117 -10.39 40.29 -14.09
C THR A 117 -9.86 39.83 -15.45
N PRO A 118 -9.86 40.67 -16.50
CA PRO A 118 -9.32 40.28 -17.80
C PRO A 118 -7.79 40.25 -17.71
N LEU A 119 -7.24 39.09 -17.39
CA LEU A 119 -5.82 38.81 -17.53
C LEU A 119 -5.61 38.16 -18.90
N HIS A 120 -4.89 38.83 -19.80
CA HIS A 120 -4.35 38.18 -21.01
C HIS A 120 -3.32 37.14 -20.55
N VAL A 121 -3.78 35.92 -20.28
CA VAL A 121 -2.92 34.75 -20.13
C VAL A 121 -2.66 34.28 -21.55
N PRO A 122 -1.41 34.30 -22.05
CA PRO A 122 -1.10 33.59 -23.29
C PRO A 122 -1.58 32.16 -23.13
N GLU A 123 -2.10 31.52 -24.19
CA GLU A 123 -2.48 30.09 -24.20
C GLU A 123 -1.23 29.17 -24.07
N SER A 124 -0.37 29.46 -23.10
CA SER A 124 0.90 28.82 -22.87
C SER A 124 0.67 27.61 -21.99
N LYS A 125 0.64 26.47 -22.69
CA LYS A 125 1.15 25.17 -22.27
C LYS A 125 0.32 24.47 -21.20
N THR A 126 -0.60 23.61 -21.67
CA THR A 126 -0.63 22.25 -21.13
C THR A 126 0.82 21.80 -20.97
N SER A 127 1.22 21.40 -19.76
CA SER A 127 2.58 20.93 -19.52
C SER A 127 2.94 19.91 -20.61
N PRO A 128 4.12 19.99 -21.26
CA PRO A 128 4.52 18.99 -22.27
C PRO A 128 4.70 17.58 -21.66
N ILE A 129 4.57 17.48 -20.35
CA ILE A 129 4.58 16.26 -19.56
C ILE A 129 3.13 15.79 -19.45
N ALA A 130 2.83 14.59 -19.96
CA ALA A 130 1.50 13.99 -19.92
C ALA A 130 0.91 13.92 -18.49
N ASP A 131 -0.40 14.11 -18.33
CA ASP A 131 -1.11 14.05 -17.04
C ASP A 131 -0.84 12.76 -16.24
N SER A 132 -0.63 11.64 -16.95
CA SER A 132 -0.23 10.36 -16.36
C SER A 132 1.09 10.39 -15.59
N LEU A 133 1.98 11.34 -15.87
CA LEU A 133 3.26 11.53 -15.17
C LEU A 133 3.13 12.44 -13.93
N HIS A 134 1.99 13.10 -13.74
CA HIS A 134 1.73 14.01 -12.63
C HIS A 134 0.94 13.38 -11.48
N HIS A 135 0.40 12.17 -11.64
CA HIS A 135 -0.36 11.52 -10.59
C HIS A 135 0.55 10.92 -9.51
N ASN A 136 0.64 11.60 -8.36
CA ASN A 136 1.28 11.06 -7.18
C ASN A 136 0.27 10.39 -6.25
N LEU A 137 0.69 9.28 -5.67
CA LEU A 137 0.08 8.73 -4.48
C LEU A 137 0.88 9.21 -3.27
N ILE A 138 0.17 9.78 -2.29
CA ILE A 138 0.76 10.28 -1.05
C ILE A 138 0.52 9.23 0.03
N PHE A 139 1.60 8.64 0.54
CA PHE A 139 1.56 7.65 1.60
C PHE A 139 2.21 8.16 2.89
N LYS A 140 1.65 7.77 4.03
CA LYS A 140 2.36 7.80 5.31
C LYS A 140 3.00 6.42 5.53
N ALA A 141 4.33 6.35 5.53
CA ALA A 141 5.02 5.08 5.79
C ALA A 141 4.83 4.69 7.26
N LEU A 142 4.42 3.44 7.54
CA LEU A 142 4.18 3.02 8.93
C LEU A 142 5.47 2.73 9.69
N SER A 143 6.56 2.36 9.01
CA SER A 143 7.88 2.19 9.62
C SER A 143 8.55 3.52 9.99
N GLN A 144 8.06 4.62 9.44
CA GLN A 144 8.58 5.97 9.66
C GLN A 144 7.40 6.89 9.91
N PRO A 145 6.86 6.97 11.14
CA PRO A 145 5.61 7.68 11.43
C PRO A 145 5.62 9.18 11.06
N GLN A 146 6.80 9.79 10.88
CA GLN A 146 6.95 11.18 10.42
C GLN A 146 7.24 11.29 8.90
N GLY A 147 7.49 10.17 8.22
CA GLY A 147 7.84 10.10 6.80
C GLY A 147 6.60 10.05 5.92
N THR A 148 6.26 11.18 5.31
CA THR A 148 5.33 11.21 4.16
C THR A 148 6.12 10.90 2.89
N ARG A 149 5.62 9.97 2.08
CA ARG A 149 6.21 9.54 0.81
C ARG A 149 5.30 9.96 -0.34
N PHE A 150 5.87 10.69 -1.29
CA PHE A 150 5.22 11.05 -2.55
C PHE A 150 5.73 10.08 -3.61
N ILE A 151 4.83 9.30 -4.19
CA ILE A 151 5.19 8.20 -5.09
C ILE A 151 4.40 8.36 -6.37
N GLN A 152 5.11 8.59 -7.48
CA GLN A 152 4.49 8.56 -8.80
C GLN A 152 3.89 7.18 -9.08
N GLN A 153 2.68 7.14 -9.60
CA GLN A 153 1.98 5.89 -9.91
C GLN A 153 2.78 4.97 -10.83
N SER A 154 3.55 5.54 -11.78
CA SER A 154 4.44 4.81 -12.69
C SER A 154 5.56 4.03 -12.00
N ASN A 155 5.90 4.37 -10.76
CA ASN A 155 6.94 3.72 -9.95
C ASN A 155 6.39 2.59 -9.06
N ILE A 156 5.08 2.39 -9.03
CA ILE A 156 4.43 1.35 -8.22
C ILE A 156 4.23 0.12 -9.10
N CYS A 157 4.75 -1.03 -8.66
CA CYS A 157 4.54 -2.31 -9.34
C CYS A 157 3.20 -2.92 -8.92
N TRP A 158 2.89 -2.88 -7.63
CA TRP A 158 1.66 -3.43 -7.06
C TRP A 158 1.30 -2.74 -5.74
N ARG A 159 0.02 -2.80 -5.37
CA ARG A 159 -0.50 -2.36 -4.07
C ARG A 159 -1.48 -3.40 -3.57
N HIS A 160 -1.10 -4.08 -2.51
CA HIS A 160 -1.94 -5.12 -1.91
C HIS A 160 -2.66 -4.53 -0.69
N PRO A 161 -4.01 -4.49 -0.68
CA PRO A 161 -4.76 -3.95 0.45
C PRO A 161 -4.58 -4.79 1.72
N LEU A 162 -4.47 -4.11 2.86
CA LEU A 162 -4.62 -4.75 4.16
C LEU A 162 -6.07 -5.23 4.31
N ILE A 163 -6.25 -6.50 4.65
CA ILE A 163 -7.57 -7.12 4.83
C ILE A 163 -7.90 -7.25 6.32
N TYR A 164 -6.93 -7.66 7.13
CA TYR A 164 -7.10 -7.95 8.54
C TYR A 164 -5.76 -7.99 9.27
N VAL A 165 -5.78 -7.77 10.59
CA VAL A 165 -4.60 -7.92 11.46
C VAL A 165 -4.87 -9.04 12.44
N HIS A 166 -4.03 -10.07 12.42
CA HIS A 166 -4.13 -11.21 13.32
C HIS A 166 -3.10 -11.08 14.45
N THR A 167 -3.55 -11.09 15.70
CA THR A 167 -2.68 -11.18 16.87
C THR A 167 -2.37 -12.64 17.16
N GLN A 168 -1.08 -12.98 17.24
CA GLN A 168 -0.63 -14.29 17.66
C GLN A 168 -0.72 -14.36 19.19
N GLU A 169 -1.44 -15.38 19.70
CA GLU A 169 -1.51 -15.70 21.13
C GLU A 169 -0.20 -16.32 21.62
#